data_AF-A0A960KCV8-F1
#
_entry.id   AF-A0A960KCV8-F1
#
_cell.length_a   1.000
_cell.length_b   1.000
_cell.length_c   1.000
_cell.angle_alpha   90.00
_cell.angle_beta   90.00
_cell.angle_gamma   90.00
#
_symmetry.space_group_name_H-M   'P 1'
#
loop_
_entity.id
_entity.type
_entity.pdbx_description
1 polymer ?
#
loop_
_entity_poly.entity_id
_entity_poly.type
_entity_poly.pdbx_seq_one_letter_code
_entity_poly.pdbx_strand_id
1 'polypeptide(L)' 'MLPSRAPSEVSNVHVVVVGCGRVGSGLARTLEESGHSVAVVDRRSKAFERLPDGFSGKTVLGVG' A
#
# COMPACT_ATOMS: atom_id res chain seq x y z
N MET A 1 -12.79 -21.55 30.17
CA MET A 1 -12.95 -20.21 29.58
C MET A 1 -11.65 -19.90 28.85
N LEU A 2 -11.64 -20.00 27.52
CA LEU A 2 -10.43 -19.78 26.71
C LEU A 2 -10.10 -18.28 26.67
N PRO A 3 -8.82 -17.87 26.71
CA PRO A 3 -8.47 -16.49 26.41
C PRO A 3 -8.90 -16.19 24.96
N SER A 4 -9.76 -15.19 24.82
CA SER A 4 -10.07 -14.55 23.54
C SER A 4 -8.75 -14.26 22.82
N ARG A 5 -8.59 -14.84 21.63
CA ARG A 5 -7.43 -14.62 20.76
C ARG A 5 -7.30 -13.11 20.55
N ALA A 6 -6.24 -12.50 21.06
CA ALA A 6 -5.88 -11.13 20.69
C ALA A 6 -5.88 -11.03 19.16
N PRO A 7 -6.36 -9.93 18.55
CA PRO A 7 -6.28 -9.76 17.10
C PRO A 7 -4.85 -10.06 16.68
N SER A 8 -4.69 -11.00 15.75
CA SER A 8 -3.38 -11.47 15.28
C SER A 8 -2.50 -10.25 15.02
N GLU A 9 -1.35 -10.18 15.69
CA GLU A 9 -0.32 -9.18 15.42
C GLU A 9 -0.06 -9.21 13.91
N VAL A 10 -0.55 -8.20 13.19
CA VAL A 10 -0.35 -8.12 11.75
C VAL A 10 1.11 -7.75 11.59
N SER A 11 1.93 -8.74 11.22
CA SER A 11 3.35 -8.52 10.99
C SER A 11 3.52 -7.36 10.01
N ASN A 12 4.35 -6.37 10.35
CA ASN A 12 4.68 -5.30 9.42
C ASN A 12 5.42 -5.90 8.21
N VAL A 13 4.84 -5.81 7.02
CA VAL A 13 5.41 -6.35 5.78
C VAL A 13 5.69 -5.22 4.79
N HIS A 14 6.56 -5.51 3.83
CA HIS A 14 6.78 -4.65 2.68
C HIS A 14 6.00 -5.17 1.47
N VAL A 15 5.12 -4.34 0.91
CA VAL A 15 4.26 -4.71 -0.21
C VAL A 15 4.59 -3.86 -1.44
N VAL A 16 4.77 -4.53 -2.58
CA VAL A 16 4.93 -3.89 -3.88
C VAL A 16 3.61 -3.98 -4.65
N VAL A 17 3.01 -2.83 -4.95
CA VAL A 17 1.79 -2.71 -5.75
C VAL A 17 2.15 -2.28 -7.16
N VAL A 18 1.91 -3.17 -8.15
CA VAL A 18 2.14 -2.85 -9.57
C VAL A 18 0.84 -2.37 -10.20
N GLY A 19 0.83 -1.09 -10.59
CA GLY A 19 -0.28 -0.36 -11.19
C GLY A 19 -0.96 0.59 -10.20
N CYS A 20 -0.89 1.90 -10.42
CA CYS A 20 -1.49 2.95 -9.59
C CYS A 20 -2.83 3.44 -10.20
N GLY A 21 -3.68 2.49 -10.59
CA GLY A 21 -5.04 2.74 -11.05
C GLY A 21 -6.04 2.88 -9.89
N ARG A 22 -7.33 2.72 -10.18
CA ARG A 22 -8.40 2.79 -9.16
C ARG A 22 -8.19 1.82 -7.99
N VAL A 23 -7.84 0.57 -8.29
CA VAL A 23 -7.66 -0.47 -7.27
C VAL A 23 -6.32 -0.31 -6.58
N GLY A 24 -5.24 -0.10 -7.33
CA GLY A 24 -3.90 -0.04 -6.77
C GLY A 24 -3.68 1.13 -5.82
N SER A 25 -4.23 2.32 -6.12
CA SER A 25 -4.10 3.46 -5.20
C SER A 25 -4.90 3.24 -3.90
N GLY A 26 -6.09 2.65 -4.00
CA GLY A 26 -6.89 2.28 -2.83
C GLY A 26 -6.21 1.20 -1.98
N LEU A 27 -5.68 0.16 -2.62
CA LEU A 27 -4.95 -0.90 -1.94
C LEU A 27 -3.70 -0.38 -1.24
N ALA A 28 -2.90 0.46 -1.92
CA ALA A 28 -1.71 1.07 -1.34
C ALA A 28 -2.03 1.89 -0.09
N ARG A 29 -3.11 2.68 -0.14
CA ARG A 29 -3.61 3.43 1.01
C ARG A 29 -4.00 2.51 2.17
N THR A 30 -4.83 1.49 1.92
CA THR A 30 -5.28 0.58 3.00
C THR A 30 -4.11 -0.14 3.65
N LEU A 31 -3.12 -0.57 2.85
CA LEU A 31 -1.93 -1.25 3.37
C LEU A 31 -1.07 -0.32 4.24
N GLU A 32 -0.86 0.92 3.78
CA GLU A 32 -0.15 1.94 4.56
C GLU A 32 -0.88 2.29 5.87
N GLU A 33 -2.19 2.52 5.81
CA GLU A 33 -3.03 2.79 6.99
C GLU A 33 -3.03 1.61 7.99
N SER A 34 -2.80 0.38 7.49
CA SER A 34 -2.65 -0.83 8.31
C SER A 34 -1.24 -1.00 8.91
N GLY A 35 -0.33 -0.04 8.64
CA GLY A 35 1.03 -0.03 9.17
C GLY A 35 2.07 -0.76 8.32
N HIS A 36 1.71 -1.19 7.10
CA HIS A 36 2.65 -1.83 6.18
C HIS A 36 3.48 -0.81 5.40
N SER A 37 4.73 -1.17 5.10
CA SER A 37 5.52 -0.41 4.12
C SER A 37 5.04 -0.73 2.70
N VAL A 38 4.83 0.29 1.88
CA VAL A 38 4.31 0.12 0.52
C VAL A 38 5.23 0.78 -0.50
N ALA A 39 5.49 0.09 -1.61
CA ALA A 39 6.03 0.68 -2.84
C ALA A 39 5.02 0.52 -3.97
N VAL A 40 4.76 1.58 -4.74
CA VAL A 40 3.83 1.58 -5.88
C VAL A 40 4.59 1.82 -7.17
N VAL A 41 4.42 0.92 -8.13
CA VAL A 41 5.03 1.01 -9.46
C VAL A 41 3.95 1.33 -10.50
N ASP A 42 4.14 2.37 -11.31
CA ASP A 42 3.31 2.59 -12.50
C ASP A 42 4.16 3.17 -13.63
N ARG A 43 3.77 2.92 -14.87
CA ARG A 43 4.45 3.43 -16.08
C ARG A 43 4.10 4.88 -16.38
N ARG A 44 3.02 5.40 -15.80
CA ARG A 44 2.54 6.78 -15.97
C ARG A 44 2.74 7.54 -14.67
N SER A 45 3.58 8.57 -14.68
CA SER A 45 3.78 9.45 -13.52
C SER A 45 2.47 10.04 -12.98
N LYS A 46 1.55 10.44 -13.88
CA LYS A 46 0.21 10.94 -13.52
C LYS A 46 -0.65 9.95 -12.74
N ALA A 47 -0.35 8.65 -12.78
CA ALA A 47 -1.11 7.68 -12.01
C ALA A 47 -0.91 7.88 -10.49
N PHE A 48 0.25 8.39 -10.08
CA PHE A 48 0.56 8.67 -8.67
C PHE A 48 -0.26 9.82 -8.08
N GLU A 49 -0.84 10.70 -8.91
CA GLU A 49 -1.79 11.74 -8.47
C GLU A 49 -3.07 11.15 -7.84
N ARG A 50 -3.29 9.83 -7.96
CA ARG A 50 -4.41 9.11 -7.32
C ARG A 50 -4.10 8.68 -5.88
N LEU A 51 -2.84 8.77 -5.45
CA LEU A 51 -2.44 8.50 -4.07
C LEU A 51 -2.89 9.67 -3.20
N PRO A 52 -3.20 9.43 -1.92
CA PRO A 52 -3.54 10.52 -1.00
C PRO A 52 -2.35 11.47 -0.84
N ASP A 53 -2.60 12.76 -0.60
CA ASP A 53 -1.57 13.81 -0.43
C ASP A 53 -0.55 13.49 0.68
N GLY A 54 -0.89 12.59 1.60
CA GLY A 54 -0.03 12.12 2.70
C GLY A 54 0.60 10.74 2.49
N PHE A 55 0.54 10.16 1.29
CA PHE A 55 1.14 8.85 1.03
C PHE A 55 2.66 8.88 1.27
N SER A 56 3.11 8.11 2.25
CA SER A 56 4.50 7.95 2.70
C SER A 56 5.23 6.79 2.03
N GLY A 57 4.49 5.93 1.33
CA GLY A 57 5.07 4.84 0.54
C GLY A 57 5.92 5.32 -0.63
N LYS A 58 6.79 4.44 -1.14
CA LYS A 58 7.69 4.76 -2.25
C LYS A 58 6.95 4.72 -3.58
N THR A 59 7.10 5.74 -4.42
CA THR A 59 6.65 5.69 -5.82
C THR A 59 7.81 5.35 -6.75
N VAL A 60 7.55 4.50 -7.74
CA VAL A 60 8.55 4.07 -8.73
C VAL A 60 7.95 4.19 -10.13
N LEU A 61 8.48 5.09 -10.94
CA LEU A 61 8.13 5.18 -12.35
C LEU A 61 8.80 4.03 -13.10
N GLY A 62 8.02 3.13 -13.70
CA GLY A 62 8.58 1.99 -14.42
C GLY A 62 7.55 0.97 -14.87
N VAL A 63 8.06 -0.09 -15.48
CA VAL A 63 7.32 -1.31 -15.77
C VAL A 63 7.87 -2.41 -14.88
N GLY A 64 6.96 -3.19 -14.28
CA GLY A 64 7.32 -4.37 -13.49
C GLY A 64 7.83 -5.50 -14.36
#